data_AF-A0A530ZZC1-F1
#
_entry.id   AF-A0A530ZZC1-F1
#
_cell.length_a   1.000
_cell.length_b   1.000
_cell.length_c   1.000
_cell.angle_alpha   90.00
_cell.angle_beta   90.00
_cell.angle_gamma   90.00
#
_symmetry.space_group_name_H-M   'P 1'
#
loop_
_entity.id
_entity.type
_entity.pdbx_description
1 polymer ?
#
loop_
_entity_poly.entity_id
_entity_poly.type
_entity_poly.pdbx_seq_one_letter_code
_entity_poly.pdbx_strand_id
1 'polypeptide(L)'
;MTRHWTINGRFLAQPTTGVQRYAREIVSALDALIVGQAALTRDLTVELLVPPGALDTLPLAAIRVRTVGSFGGHLWEQAVLPACLRGGLLSLCNTGPVTVRRQVLCIHDVNTRACPQSYSFPFRLLYRTLVPALGRAAHKITTVSKYSAGELARYGVCPAAKVEIVGNGHEHALRWAPCHSEQTLAVAGPGTIVVLGSSIPHKNVGLIIGMHERLAAAGLQIVVVGASTSRVFASSGDQKSPNVIWLGRRSDAELGALLRDCLCL
;
A
#
# COMPACT_ATOMS: atom_id res chain seq x y z
N MET A 1 -5.36 -30.68 14.84
CA MET A 1 -6.39 -30.38 13.81
C MET A 1 -5.81 -29.33 12.87
N THR A 2 -5.81 -29.58 11.56
CA THR A 2 -5.27 -28.64 10.57
C THR A 2 -6.09 -27.35 10.53
N ARG A 3 -5.43 -26.21 10.68
CA ARG A 3 -6.00 -24.87 10.61
C ARG A 3 -5.96 -24.41 9.16
N HIS A 4 -7.12 -24.10 8.60
CA HIS A 4 -7.23 -23.56 7.25
C HIS A 4 -7.44 -22.04 7.29
N TRP A 5 -6.66 -21.34 6.46
CA TRP A 5 -6.79 -19.91 6.22
C TRP A 5 -6.71 -19.57 4.73
N THR A 6 -7.47 -18.57 4.33
CA THR A 6 -7.50 -18.02 2.98
C THR A 6 -7.02 -16.58 3.02
N ILE A 7 -6.18 -16.20 2.07
CA ILE A 7 -5.74 -14.82 1.87
C ILE A 7 -6.55 -14.20 0.73
N ASN A 8 -7.06 -13.00 0.97
CA ASN A 8 -7.71 -12.18 -0.03
C ASN A 8 -6.68 -11.60 -1.00
N GLY A 9 -6.57 -12.17 -2.20
CA GLY A 9 -5.60 -11.80 -3.23
C GLY A 9 -6.04 -10.69 -4.17
N ARG A 10 -7.12 -9.94 -3.88
CA ARG A 10 -7.58 -8.82 -4.74
C ARG A 10 -6.48 -7.79 -5.03
N PHE A 11 -5.53 -7.63 -4.11
CA PHE A 11 -4.40 -6.71 -4.26
C PHE A 11 -3.48 -7.01 -5.45
N LEU A 12 -3.50 -8.25 -5.97
CA LEU A 12 -2.72 -8.64 -7.16
C LEU A 12 -3.34 -8.16 -8.48
N ALA A 13 -4.62 -7.79 -8.49
CA ALA A 13 -5.29 -7.19 -9.65
C ALA A 13 -5.24 -5.65 -9.64
N GLN A 14 -4.33 -5.06 -8.86
CA GLN A 14 -4.20 -3.62 -8.68
C GLN A 14 -2.75 -3.17 -8.86
N PRO A 15 -2.51 -1.94 -9.35
CA PRO A 15 -1.17 -1.37 -9.35
C PRO A 15 -0.58 -1.36 -7.94
N THR A 16 0.70 -1.74 -7.83
CA THR A 16 1.36 -1.79 -6.53
C THR A 16 1.56 -0.38 -5.96
N THR A 17 0.92 -0.11 -4.81
CA THR A 17 1.23 1.03 -3.93
C THR A 17 1.79 0.51 -2.60
N GLY A 18 1.97 1.36 -1.58
CA GLY A 18 2.41 0.94 -0.26
C GLY A 18 1.52 -0.14 0.37
N VAL A 19 0.20 -0.06 0.20
CA VAL A 19 -0.76 -1.05 0.75
C VAL A 19 -0.61 -2.43 0.07
N GLN A 20 -0.54 -2.44 -1.26
CA GLN A 20 -0.32 -3.68 -2.02
C GLN A 20 1.08 -4.25 -1.74
N ARG A 21 2.10 -3.40 -1.60
CA ARG A 21 3.46 -3.83 -1.23
C ARG A 21 3.46 -4.50 0.14
N TYR A 22 2.84 -3.90 1.14
CA TYR A 22 2.65 -4.52 2.46
C TYR A 22 2.03 -5.92 2.34
N ALA A 23 0.93 -6.04 1.58
CA ALA A 23 0.27 -7.34 1.41
C ALA A 23 1.18 -8.39 0.77
N ARG A 24 1.94 -8.02 -0.27
CA ARG A 24 2.91 -8.90 -0.93
C ARG A 24 3.98 -9.38 0.05
N GLU A 25 4.59 -8.46 0.78
CA GLU A 25 5.67 -8.78 1.74
C GLU A 25 5.18 -9.67 2.88
N ILE A 26 3.99 -9.42 3.42
CA ILE A 26 3.39 -10.27 4.46
C ILE A 26 3.11 -11.68 3.92
N VAL A 27 2.58 -11.80 2.70
CA VAL A 27 2.30 -13.10 2.08
C VAL A 27 3.58 -13.88 1.82
N SER A 28 4.61 -13.24 1.26
CA SER A 28 5.92 -13.88 1.02
C SER A 28 6.63 -14.27 2.31
N ALA A 29 6.56 -13.44 3.36
CA ALA A 29 7.12 -13.77 4.67
C ALA A 29 6.38 -14.94 5.33
N LEU A 30 5.04 -14.98 5.22
CA LEU A 30 4.25 -16.09 5.71
C LEU A 30 4.57 -17.39 4.97
N ASP A 31 4.73 -17.34 3.64
CA ASP A 31 5.15 -18.47 2.84
C ASP A 31 6.50 -19.03 3.30
N ALA A 32 7.50 -18.15 3.47
CA ALA A 32 8.82 -18.54 3.97
C ALA A 32 8.76 -19.19 5.37
N LEU A 33 7.91 -18.68 6.27
CA LEU A 33 7.72 -19.28 7.61
C LEU A 33 7.03 -20.65 7.55
N ILE A 34 6.17 -20.90 6.57
CA ILE A 34 5.54 -22.22 6.35
C ILE A 34 6.57 -23.18 5.78
N VAL A 35 7.34 -22.78 4.78
CA VAL A 35 8.45 -23.57 4.20
C VAL A 35 9.47 -23.94 5.27
N GLY A 36 9.86 -22.97 6.09
CA GLY A 36 10.80 -23.15 7.20
C GLY A 36 10.22 -23.87 8.42
N GLN A 37 8.97 -24.33 8.38
CA GLN A 37 8.29 -25.05 9.46
C GLN A 37 8.36 -24.35 10.82
N ALA A 38 8.24 -23.02 10.82
CA ALA A 38 8.23 -22.24 12.05
C ALA A 38 7.17 -22.79 13.05
N ALA A 39 7.45 -22.71 14.35
CA ALA A 39 6.62 -23.39 15.37
C ALA A 39 5.11 -23.07 15.28
N LEU A 40 4.76 -21.84 14.88
CA LEU A 40 3.39 -21.35 14.72
C LEU A 40 2.72 -21.77 13.40
N THR A 41 3.45 -22.26 12.41
CA THR A 41 2.93 -22.71 11.11
C THR A 41 2.67 -24.22 11.09
N ARG A 42 2.95 -24.95 12.18
CA ARG A 42 2.54 -26.35 12.34
C ARG A 42 1.03 -26.52 12.16
N ASP A 43 0.64 -27.54 11.40
CA ASP A 43 -0.75 -27.83 11.05
C ASP A 43 -1.49 -26.61 10.45
N LEU A 44 -0.79 -25.74 9.71
CA LEU A 44 -1.38 -24.57 9.04
C LEU A 44 -1.41 -24.81 7.53
N THR A 45 -2.59 -24.71 6.93
CA THR A 45 -2.75 -24.67 5.48
C THR A 45 -3.28 -23.31 5.06
N VAL A 46 -2.57 -22.67 4.14
CA VAL A 46 -2.91 -21.34 3.63
C VAL A 46 -3.10 -21.41 2.13
N GLU A 47 -4.16 -20.80 1.63
CA GLU A 47 -4.38 -20.57 0.19
C GLU A 47 -4.53 -19.09 -0.10
N LEU A 48 -4.12 -18.66 -1.29
CA LEU A 48 -4.31 -17.31 -1.81
C LEU A 48 -5.35 -17.35 -2.93
N LEU A 49 -6.52 -16.75 -2.70
CA LEU A 49 -7.55 -16.63 -3.73
C LEU A 49 -7.41 -15.33 -4.49
N VAL A 50 -7.31 -15.40 -5.82
CA VAL A 50 -7.12 -14.25 -6.69
C VAL A 50 -8.29 -14.09 -7.66
N PRO A 51 -8.73 -12.86 -7.96
CA PRO A 51 -9.66 -12.63 -9.07
C PRO A 51 -8.97 -12.87 -10.42
N PRO A 52 -9.74 -13.07 -11.50
CA PRO A 52 -9.19 -13.00 -12.86
C PRO A 52 -8.58 -11.61 -13.13
N GLY A 53 -7.59 -11.56 -14.01
CA GLY A 53 -6.90 -10.31 -14.36
C GLY A 53 -5.89 -9.83 -13.32
N ALA A 54 -5.28 -10.76 -12.56
CA ALA A 54 -4.10 -10.43 -11.76
C ALA A 54 -3.02 -9.82 -12.67
N LEU A 55 -2.48 -8.66 -12.28
CA LEU A 55 -1.44 -7.95 -13.03
C LEU A 55 -0.07 -8.59 -12.85
N ASP A 56 0.06 -9.46 -11.84
CA ASP A 56 1.33 -10.00 -11.39
C ASP A 56 1.10 -11.27 -10.56
N THR A 57 2.15 -12.06 -10.40
CA THR A 57 2.16 -13.29 -9.60
C THR A 57 3.12 -13.15 -8.42
N LEU A 58 2.94 -14.01 -7.40
CA LEU A 58 3.87 -14.11 -6.29
C LEU A 58 4.61 -15.46 -6.39
N PRO A 59 5.95 -15.47 -6.28
CA PRO A 59 6.71 -16.70 -6.25
C PRO A 59 6.59 -17.34 -4.86
N LEU A 60 5.52 -18.11 -4.64
CA LEU A 60 5.20 -18.77 -3.38
C LEU A 60 5.46 -20.27 -3.50
N ALA A 61 6.12 -20.86 -2.51
CA ALA A 61 6.50 -22.27 -2.50
C ALA A 61 5.52 -23.16 -1.72
N ALA A 62 4.88 -22.64 -0.67
CA ALA A 62 3.96 -23.40 0.19
C ALA A 62 2.50 -22.95 0.05
N ILE A 63 2.25 -21.66 -0.17
CA ILE A 63 0.91 -21.10 -0.29
C ILE A 63 0.37 -21.35 -1.70
N ARG A 64 -0.66 -22.19 -1.81
CA ARG A 64 -1.32 -22.45 -3.10
C ARG A 64 -2.10 -21.22 -3.57
N VAL A 65 -1.81 -20.76 -4.78
CA VAL A 65 -2.56 -19.70 -5.46
C VAL A 65 -3.68 -20.30 -6.30
N ARG A 66 -4.90 -19.78 -6.17
CA ARG A 66 -6.06 -20.24 -6.95
C ARG A 66 -6.87 -19.05 -7.47
N THR A 67 -7.00 -18.96 -8.79
CA THR A 67 -7.88 -17.99 -9.45
C THR A 67 -9.33 -18.45 -9.36
N VAL A 68 -10.24 -17.57 -8.93
CA VAL A 68 -11.67 -17.88 -8.78
C VAL A 68 -12.56 -16.75 -9.30
N GLY A 69 -13.72 -17.10 -9.86
CA GLY A 69 -14.69 -16.16 -10.41
C GLY A 69 -14.35 -15.66 -11.81
N SER A 70 -15.20 -14.77 -12.35
CA SER A 70 -15.12 -14.23 -13.71
C SER A 70 -14.97 -12.71 -13.78
N PHE A 71 -14.97 -12.03 -12.62
CA PHE A 71 -14.83 -10.58 -12.51
C PHE A 71 -13.95 -10.21 -11.31
N GLY A 72 -13.50 -8.95 -11.24
CA GLY A 72 -12.63 -8.45 -10.18
C GLY A 72 -13.26 -7.38 -9.29
N GLY A 73 -12.40 -6.63 -8.59
CA GLY A 73 -12.81 -5.46 -7.79
C GLY A 73 -13.61 -5.81 -6.53
N HIS A 74 -14.40 -4.85 -6.03
CA HIS A 74 -15.16 -5.03 -4.79
C HIS A 74 -16.30 -6.04 -4.93
N LEU A 75 -16.92 -6.17 -6.11
CA LEU A 75 -17.95 -7.17 -6.33
C LEU A 75 -17.39 -8.58 -6.12
N TRP A 76 -16.19 -8.86 -6.65
CA TRP A 76 -15.53 -10.15 -6.45
C TRP A 76 -15.23 -10.40 -4.97
N GLU A 77 -14.71 -9.37 -4.28
CA GLU A 77 -14.38 -9.45 -2.85
C GLU A 77 -15.61 -9.70 -1.98
N GLN A 78 -16.78 -9.15 -2.32
CA GLN A 78 -18.00 -9.32 -1.54
C GLN A 78 -18.79 -10.59 -1.89
N ALA A 79 -18.74 -11.07 -3.14
CA ALA A 79 -19.60 -12.18 -3.60
C ALA A 79 -18.83 -13.49 -3.84
N VAL A 80 -17.73 -13.44 -4.58
CA VAL A 80 -16.99 -14.65 -5.00
C VAL A 80 -16.09 -15.16 -3.89
N LEU A 81 -15.32 -14.26 -3.26
CA LEU A 81 -14.36 -14.63 -2.23
C LEU A 81 -15.02 -15.38 -1.04
N PRO A 82 -16.17 -14.94 -0.48
CA PRO A 82 -16.85 -15.67 0.60
C PRO A 82 -17.34 -17.06 0.20
N ALA A 83 -17.77 -17.23 -1.05
CA ALA A 83 -18.28 -18.51 -1.56
C ALA A 83 -17.16 -19.54 -1.79
N CYS A 84 -15.91 -19.09 -1.92
CA CYS A 84 -14.78 -19.94 -2.28
C CYS A 84 -13.76 -20.16 -1.15
N LEU A 85 -13.79 -19.35 -0.08
CA LEU A 85 -12.81 -19.42 1.00
C LEU A 85 -12.95 -20.69 1.84
N ARG A 86 -11.86 -21.07 2.52
CA ARG A 86 -11.82 -22.17 3.48
C ARG A 86 -11.27 -21.69 4.81
N GLY A 87 -11.99 -21.96 5.88
CA GLY A 87 -11.55 -21.62 7.23
C GLY A 87 -11.58 -20.11 7.52
N GLY A 88 -10.45 -19.54 7.92
CA GLY A 88 -10.35 -18.13 8.33
C GLY A 88 -9.90 -17.26 7.17
N LEU A 89 -10.19 -15.95 7.19
CA LEU A 89 -9.77 -15.04 6.12
C LEU A 89 -8.73 -14.03 6.61
N LEU A 90 -7.70 -13.79 5.80
CA LEU A 90 -6.74 -12.71 5.98
C LEU A 90 -6.91 -11.69 4.85
N SER A 91 -7.31 -10.46 5.21
CA SER A 91 -7.48 -9.35 4.27
C SER A 91 -6.48 -8.25 4.61
N LEU A 92 -5.52 -7.97 3.72
CA LEU A 92 -4.36 -7.12 4.03
C LEU A 92 -4.47 -5.68 3.50
N CYS A 93 -5.57 -5.33 2.83
CA CYS A 93 -5.69 -4.11 2.02
C CYS A 93 -6.96 -3.30 2.32
N ASN A 94 -7.19 -2.90 3.58
CA ASN A 94 -8.29 -2.05 4.07
C ASN A 94 -9.71 -2.61 3.95
N THR A 95 -9.97 -3.49 3.00
CA THR A 95 -11.30 -4.08 2.77
C THR A 95 -11.25 -5.59 2.67
N GLY A 96 -12.42 -6.19 2.89
CA GLY A 96 -12.70 -7.61 2.81
C GLY A 96 -14.21 -7.81 2.70
N PRO A 97 -14.70 -9.05 2.59
CA PRO A 97 -16.13 -9.34 2.58
C PRO A 97 -16.78 -9.07 3.93
N VAL A 98 -17.88 -8.31 3.94
CA VAL A 98 -18.60 -7.98 5.19
C VAL A 98 -19.27 -9.21 5.82
N THR A 99 -19.62 -10.21 5.01
CA THR A 99 -20.32 -11.42 5.43
C THR A 99 -19.44 -12.40 6.20
N VAL A 100 -18.12 -12.26 6.14
CA VAL A 100 -17.16 -13.20 6.75
C VAL A 100 -16.75 -12.71 8.13
N ARG A 101 -17.17 -13.39 9.20
CA ARG A 101 -16.82 -12.97 10.58
C ARG A 101 -15.44 -13.44 11.03
N ARG A 102 -15.05 -14.67 10.66
CA ARG A 102 -13.74 -15.26 11.00
C ARG A 102 -12.64 -14.69 10.10
N GLN A 103 -12.42 -13.39 10.17
CA GLN A 103 -11.40 -12.69 9.41
C GLN A 103 -10.51 -11.81 10.28
N VAL A 104 -9.22 -11.75 9.91
CA VAL A 104 -8.26 -10.73 10.33
C VAL A 104 -8.15 -9.73 9.19
N LEU A 105 -8.49 -8.47 9.47
CA LEU A 105 -8.47 -7.40 8.48
C LEU A 105 -7.46 -6.32 8.87
N CYS A 106 -6.49 -6.06 7.99
CA CYS A 106 -5.59 -4.92 8.12
C CYS A 106 -6.26 -3.66 7.56
N ILE A 107 -6.48 -2.68 8.44
CA ILE A 107 -6.89 -1.32 8.08
C ILE A 107 -5.70 -0.39 8.33
N HIS A 108 -5.05 0.02 7.25
CA HIS A 108 -3.85 0.86 7.21
C HIS A 108 -4.11 2.28 7.72
N ASP A 109 -5.22 2.86 7.26
CA ASP A 109 -5.61 4.23 7.57
C ASP A 109 -7.11 4.45 7.36
N VAL A 110 -7.56 5.63 7.76
CA VAL A 110 -8.89 6.17 7.51
C VAL A 110 -8.79 7.52 6.80
N ASN A 111 -7.84 7.66 5.88
CA ASN A 111 -7.56 8.92 5.18
C ASN A 111 -8.76 9.41 4.37
N THR A 112 -9.66 8.53 3.95
CA THR A 112 -10.95 8.91 3.34
C THR A 112 -11.85 9.73 4.28
N ARG A 113 -11.58 9.69 5.59
CA ARG A 113 -12.24 10.47 6.64
C ARG A 113 -11.36 11.61 7.16
N ALA A 114 -10.06 11.38 7.35
CA ALA A 114 -9.12 12.38 7.86
C ALA A 114 -8.76 13.45 6.82
N CYS A 115 -8.67 13.06 5.54
CA CYS A 115 -8.32 13.94 4.43
C CYS A 115 -9.30 13.76 3.25
N PRO A 116 -10.62 13.99 3.44
CA PRO A 116 -11.64 13.72 2.43
C PRO A 116 -11.42 14.46 1.10
N GLN A 117 -10.79 15.63 1.12
CA GLN A 117 -10.42 16.41 -0.06
C GLN A 117 -9.44 15.67 -1.01
N SER A 118 -8.76 14.64 -0.52
CA SER A 118 -7.82 13.83 -1.30
C SER A 118 -8.48 12.72 -2.12
N TYR A 119 -9.79 12.51 -1.98
CA TYR A 119 -10.49 11.35 -2.54
C TYR A 119 -11.79 11.75 -3.25
N SER A 120 -12.13 11.01 -4.31
CA SER A 120 -13.39 11.22 -5.03
C SER A 120 -14.60 10.93 -4.14
N PHE A 121 -15.71 11.62 -4.39
CA PHE A 121 -16.94 11.44 -3.63
C PHE A 121 -17.44 9.97 -3.60
N PRO A 122 -17.50 9.24 -4.73
CA PRO A 122 -17.90 7.82 -4.72
C PRO A 122 -16.98 6.95 -3.86
N PHE A 123 -15.67 7.17 -3.94
CA PHE A 123 -14.70 6.41 -3.15
C PHE A 123 -14.85 6.68 -1.65
N ARG A 124 -15.06 7.96 -1.29
CA ARG A 124 -15.34 8.35 0.09
C ARG A 124 -16.60 7.68 0.61
N LEU A 125 -17.68 7.69 -0.16
CA LEU A 125 -18.95 7.10 0.26
C LEU A 125 -18.79 5.60 0.51
N LEU A 126 -18.17 4.87 -0.43
CA LEU A 126 -17.87 3.45 -0.28
C LEU A 126 -17.05 3.16 0.98
N TYR A 127 -15.93 3.86 1.20
CA TYR A 127 -15.07 3.58 2.35
C TYR A 127 -15.71 4.01 3.67
N ARG A 128 -16.51 5.08 3.68
CA ARG A 128 -17.21 5.54 4.89
C ARG A 128 -18.26 4.55 5.38
N THR A 129 -18.80 3.70 4.50
CA THR A 129 -19.78 2.66 4.85
C THR A 129 -19.12 1.30 5.06
N LEU A 130 -18.25 0.88 4.13
CA LEU A 130 -17.64 -0.45 4.11
C LEU A 130 -16.66 -0.65 5.26
N VAL A 131 -15.76 0.31 5.52
CA VAL A 131 -14.69 0.13 6.52
C VAL A 131 -15.25 -0.01 7.95
N PRO A 132 -16.22 0.79 8.42
CA PRO A 132 -16.85 0.55 9.73
C PRO A 132 -17.68 -0.73 9.80
N ALA A 133 -18.36 -1.11 8.71
CA ALA A 133 -19.08 -2.38 8.67
C ALA A 133 -18.13 -3.56 8.89
N LEU A 134 -16.97 -3.52 8.22
CA LEU A 134 -15.89 -4.49 8.40
C LEU A 134 -15.25 -4.42 9.78
N GLY A 135 -14.97 -3.22 10.28
CA GLY A 135 -14.42 -2.98 11.62
C GLY A 135 -15.26 -3.63 12.73
N ARG A 136 -16.58 -3.67 12.54
CA ARG A 136 -17.51 -4.37 13.45
C ARG A 136 -17.59 -5.87 13.19
N ALA A 137 -17.64 -6.29 11.93
CA ALA A 137 -17.86 -7.69 11.54
C ALA A 137 -16.63 -8.59 11.73
N ALA A 138 -15.42 -8.08 11.49
CA ALA A 138 -14.19 -8.85 11.57
C ALA A 138 -13.89 -9.33 13.00
N HIS A 139 -13.22 -10.47 13.09
CA HIS A 139 -12.81 -11.07 14.36
C HIS A 139 -11.69 -10.25 15.00
N LYS A 140 -10.67 -9.89 14.21
CA LYS A 140 -9.57 -9.01 14.62
C LYS A 140 -9.25 -7.99 13.54
N ILE A 141 -8.80 -6.83 13.98
CA ILE A 141 -8.34 -5.75 13.13
C ILE A 141 -6.85 -5.56 13.39
N THR A 142 -6.05 -5.55 12.33
CA THR A 142 -4.66 -5.11 12.42
C THR A 142 -4.52 -3.71 11.83
N THR A 143 -3.54 -2.95 12.30
CA THR A 143 -3.18 -1.65 11.74
C THR A 143 -1.69 -1.39 11.90
N VAL A 144 -1.16 -0.43 11.15
CA VAL A 144 0.28 -0.29 10.97
C VAL A 144 0.99 0.61 11.98
N SER A 145 0.24 1.32 12.82
CA SER A 145 0.82 2.23 13.82
C SER A 145 -0.15 2.58 14.95
N LYS A 146 0.40 3.13 16.04
CA LYS A 146 -0.39 3.73 17.13
C LYS A 146 -1.26 4.90 16.64
N TYR A 147 -0.74 5.69 15.70
CA TYR A 147 -1.49 6.80 15.09
C TYR A 147 -2.72 6.27 14.33
N SER A 148 -2.54 5.29 13.45
CA SER A 148 -3.64 4.67 12.70
C SER A 148 -4.66 4.03 13.64
N ALA A 149 -4.22 3.37 14.72
CA ALA A 149 -5.12 2.83 15.76
C ALA A 149 -5.94 3.94 16.44
N GLY A 150 -5.30 5.07 16.77
CA GLY A 150 -5.97 6.25 17.32
C GLY A 150 -7.03 6.82 16.37
N GLU A 151 -6.72 6.89 15.08
CA GLU A 151 -7.67 7.37 14.07
C GLU A 151 -8.85 6.38 13.88
N LEU A 152 -8.61 5.07 13.91
CA LEU A 152 -9.69 4.06 13.89
C LEU A 152 -10.64 4.23 15.08
N ALA A 153 -10.10 4.51 16.28
CA ALA A 153 -10.88 4.77 17.48
C ALA A 153 -11.64 6.10 17.38
N ARG A 154 -10.95 7.19 17.00
CA ARG A 154 -11.50 8.54 16.81
C ARG A 154 -12.72 8.53 15.90
N TYR A 155 -12.66 7.78 14.81
CA TYR A 155 -13.74 7.69 13.83
C TYR A 155 -14.72 6.53 14.10
N GLY A 156 -14.64 5.85 15.24
CA GLY A 156 -15.58 4.79 15.64
C GLY A 156 -15.64 3.63 14.64
N VAL A 157 -14.51 3.26 14.05
CA VAL A 157 -14.46 2.19 13.03
C VAL A 157 -14.63 0.81 13.68
N CYS A 158 -13.96 0.57 14.80
CA CYS A 158 -14.02 -0.70 15.53
C CYS A 158 -13.72 -0.51 17.03
N PRO A 159 -14.14 -1.46 17.90
CA PRO A 159 -13.74 -1.45 19.31
C PRO A 159 -12.22 -1.61 19.48
N ALA A 160 -11.61 -0.82 20.37
CA ALA A 160 -10.17 -0.83 20.61
C ALA A 160 -9.61 -2.23 20.96
N ALA A 161 -10.38 -3.05 21.70
CA ALA A 161 -9.99 -4.42 22.07
C ALA A 161 -9.82 -5.39 20.87
N LYS A 162 -10.33 -5.01 19.69
CA LYS A 162 -10.13 -5.79 18.46
C LYS A 162 -8.85 -5.42 17.72
N VAL A 163 -8.23 -4.28 18.04
CA VAL A 163 -7.12 -3.71 17.28
C VAL A 163 -5.79 -4.23 17.79
N GLU A 164 -4.96 -4.69 16.87
CA GLU A 164 -3.57 -5.07 17.10
C GLU A 164 -2.66 -4.26 16.16
N ILE A 165 -1.54 -3.77 16.68
CA ILE A 165 -0.59 -2.98 15.90
C ILE A 165 0.46 -3.93 15.32
N VAL A 166 0.49 -4.03 14.00
CA VAL A 166 1.49 -4.79 13.23
C VAL A 166 2.21 -3.79 12.34
N GLY A 167 3.37 -3.34 12.81
CA GLY A 167 4.16 -2.30 12.14
C GLY A 167 4.65 -2.72 10.75
N ASN A 168 4.85 -1.75 9.88
CA ASN A 168 5.48 -1.98 8.57
C ASN A 168 6.98 -2.28 8.73
N GLY A 169 7.48 -3.22 7.94
CA GLY A 169 8.91 -3.44 7.73
C GLY A 169 9.47 -2.64 6.55
N HIS A 170 10.80 -2.57 6.48
CA HIS A 170 11.55 -1.89 5.41
C HIS A 170 12.51 -2.83 4.67
N GLU A 171 12.60 -4.10 5.09
CA GLU A 171 13.59 -5.09 4.68
C GLU A 171 13.51 -5.40 3.18
N HIS A 172 12.36 -5.17 2.56
CA HIS A 172 12.22 -5.30 1.11
C HIS A 172 13.15 -4.37 0.33
N ALA A 173 13.46 -3.20 0.87
CA ALA A 173 14.37 -2.24 0.24
C ALA A 173 15.82 -2.74 0.24
N LEU A 174 16.19 -3.63 1.17
CA LEU A 174 17.52 -4.24 1.23
C LEU A 174 17.76 -5.22 0.08
N ARG A 175 16.70 -5.70 -0.57
CA ARG A 175 16.77 -6.60 -1.74
C ARG A 175 16.78 -5.85 -3.06
N TRP A 176 16.66 -4.52 -3.04
CA TRP A 176 16.78 -3.74 -4.25
C TRP A 176 18.21 -3.85 -4.79
N ALA A 177 18.35 -3.81 -6.11
CA ALA A 177 19.63 -3.65 -6.79
C ALA A 177 19.68 -2.23 -7.37
N PRO A 178 20.17 -1.23 -6.61
CA PRO A 178 20.20 0.16 -7.05
C PRO A 178 20.93 0.31 -8.39
N CYS A 179 20.24 0.89 -9.36
CA CYS A 179 20.77 1.14 -10.69
C CYS A 179 20.13 2.39 -11.27
N HIS A 180 20.96 3.34 -11.73
CA HIS A 180 20.48 4.52 -12.41
C HIS A 180 20.11 4.21 -13.87
N SER A 181 18.96 4.72 -14.30
CA SER A 181 18.72 5.03 -15.71
C SER A 181 19.37 6.37 -16.08
N GLU A 182 19.53 6.66 -17.37
CA GLU A 182 20.06 7.94 -17.87
C GLU A 182 19.34 9.15 -17.24
N GLN A 183 18.01 9.07 -17.11
CA GLN A 183 17.20 10.13 -16.51
C GLN A 183 17.52 10.35 -15.03
N THR A 184 17.68 9.27 -14.26
CA THR A 184 18.01 9.38 -12.84
C THR A 184 19.46 9.76 -12.60
N LEU A 185 20.38 9.33 -13.47
CA LEU A 185 21.80 9.66 -13.38
C LEU A 185 22.03 11.16 -13.61
N ALA A 186 21.31 11.75 -14.56
CA ALA A 186 21.42 13.17 -14.90
C ALA A 186 21.06 14.12 -13.74
N VAL A 187 20.33 13.62 -12.73
CA VAL A 187 19.84 14.43 -11.60
C VAL A 187 20.36 13.93 -10.25
N ALA A 188 21.08 12.83 -10.19
CA ALA A 188 21.59 12.28 -8.94
C ALA A 188 22.77 13.12 -8.42
N GLY A 189 22.90 13.21 -7.10
CA GLY A 189 24.03 13.84 -6.45
C GLY A 189 23.71 14.60 -5.16
N PRO A 190 24.74 15.11 -4.46
CA PRO A 190 24.59 15.78 -3.16
C PRO A 190 23.87 17.13 -3.23
N GLY A 191 23.58 17.65 -4.43
CA GLY A 191 22.76 18.84 -4.65
C GLY A 191 21.27 18.52 -4.83
N THR A 192 20.86 17.26 -4.73
CA THR A 192 19.51 16.81 -5.09
C THR A 192 18.70 16.38 -3.88
N ILE A 193 17.52 16.96 -3.73
CA ILE A 193 16.48 16.52 -2.80
C ILE A 193 15.49 15.65 -3.57
N VAL A 194 15.33 14.41 -3.16
CA VAL A 194 14.33 13.51 -3.76
C VAL A 194 13.02 13.67 -3.00
N VAL A 195 11.90 13.83 -3.69
CA VAL A 195 10.57 13.86 -3.06
C VAL A 195 9.77 12.69 -3.57
N LEU A 196 9.46 11.74 -2.69
CA LEU A 196 8.56 10.63 -3.00
C LEU A 196 7.11 11.02 -2.76
N GLY A 197 6.35 11.19 -3.83
CA GLY A 197 4.97 11.57 -3.66
C GLY A 197 4.15 11.70 -4.93
N SER A 198 2.88 11.96 -4.70
CA SER A 198 1.94 12.40 -5.71
C SER A 198 1.40 13.77 -5.32
N SER A 199 0.73 14.43 -6.25
CA SER A 199 0.00 15.70 -6.05
C SER A 199 -1.22 15.61 -5.13
N ILE A 200 -1.32 14.57 -4.32
CA ILE A 200 -2.45 14.41 -3.42
C ILE A 200 -2.26 15.34 -2.22
N PRO A 201 -3.26 16.16 -1.83
CA PRO A 201 -3.09 17.21 -0.82
C PRO A 201 -2.47 16.75 0.51
N HIS A 202 -2.86 15.57 1.01
CA HIS A 202 -2.34 15.05 2.29
C HIS A 202 -0.86 14.61 2.24
N LYS A 203 -0.23 14.56 1.06
CA LYS A 203 1.20 14.29 0.91
C LYS A 203 2.04 15.56 1.05
N ASN A 204 1.41 16.73 1.02
CA ASN A 204 2.05 18.03 1.21
C ASN A 204 3.28 18.29 0.33
N VAL A 205 3.36 17.66 -0.85
CA VAL A 205 4.47 17.82 -1.81
C VAL A 205 4.61 19.28 -2.26
N GLY A 206 3.49 20.02 -2.31
CA GLY A 206 3.47 21.44 -2.62
C GLY A 206 4.27 22.32 -1.65
N LEU A 207 4.47 21.90 -0.40
CA LEU A 207 5.29 22.65 0.56
C LEU A 207 6.75 22.73 0.09
N ILE A 208 7.34 21.58 -0.26
CA ILE A 208 8.75 21.51 -0.70
C ILE A 208 8.91 22.20 -2.05
N ILE A 209 7.97 21.96 -2.98
CA ILE A 209 7.98 22.63 -4.29
C ILE A 209 7.86 24.15 -4.13
N GLY A 210 7.00 24.64 -3.25
CA GLY A 210 6.86 26.07 -2.96
C GLY A 210 8.13 26.71 -2.37
N MET A 211 9.10 25.91 -1.91
CA MET A 211 10.40 26.38 -1.45
C MET A 211 11.47 26.41 -2.55
N HIS A 212 11.12 26.15 -3.81
CA HIS A 212 12.10 25.94 -4.88
C HIS A 212 13.07 27.11 -5.07
N GLU A 213 12.65 28.38 -4.94
CA GLU A 213 13.56 29.53 -5.11
C GLU A 213 14.63 29.58 -4.03
N ARG A 214 14.25 29.31 -2.76
CA ARG A 214 15.18 29.30 -1.63
C ARG A 214 16.14 28.12 -1.74
N LEU A 215 15.66 26.97 -2.21
CA LEU A 215 16.47 25.79 -2.43
C LEU A 215 17.43 26.01 -3.62
N ALA A 216 16.97 26.64 -4.71
CA ALA A 216 17.82 27.03 -5.84
C ALA A 216 18.93 27.98 -5.41
N ALA A 217 18.62 28.98 -4.58
CA ALA A 217 19.62 29.91 -4.03
C ALA A 217 20.67 29.21 -3.15
N ALA A 218 20.33 28.06 -2.58
CA ALA A 218 21.25 27.19 -1.85
C ALA A 218 21.99 26.16 -2.74
N GLY A 219 21.80 26.21 -4.06
CA GLY A 219 22.39 25.26 -5.01
C GLY A 219 21.70 23.89 -5.04
N LEU A 220 20.46 23.80 -4.57
CA LEU A 220 19.70 22.56 -4.47
C LEU A 220 18.61 22.46 -5.54
N GLN A 221 18.46 21.26 -6.08
CA GLN A 221 17.36 20.87 -6.97
C GLN A 221 16.40 19.89 -6.29
N ILE A 222 15.15 19.91 -6.75
CA ILE A 222 14.08 19.05 -6.25
C ILE A 222 13.72 18.06 -7.35
N VAL A 223 13.85 16.77 -7.05
CA VAL A 223 13.49 15.69 -7.97
C VAL A 223 12.28 14.95 -7.41
N VAL A 224 11.14 15.09 -8.09
CA VAL A 224 9.89 14.45 -7.66
C VAL A 224 9.71 13.10 -8.35
N VAL A 225 9.61 12.05 -7.54
CA VAL A 225 9.39 10.67 -7.97
C VAL A 225 7.99 10.21 -7.53
N GLY A 226 7.15 9.85 -8.49
CA GLY A 226 5.81 9.34 -8.24
C GLY A 226 4.79 9.75 -9.30
N ALA A 227 3.51 9.48 -9.04
CA ALA A 227 2.44 9.78 -9.98
C ALA A 227 2.12 11.27 -9.99
N SER A 228 2.36 11.95 -11.12
CA SER A 228 1.81 13.27 -11.41
C SER A 228 0.37 13.11 -11.89
N THR A 229 -0.60 13.72 -11.20
CA THR A 229 -1.86 14.05 -11.87
C THR A 229 -1.67 15.41 -12.53
N SER A 230 -1.56 15.41 -13.85
CA SER A 230 -1.48 16.60 -14.70
C SER A 230 -2.55 17.66 -14.39
N ARG A 231 -3.68 17.24 -13.81
CA ARG A 231 -4.84 18.09 -13.49
C ARG A 231 -4.70 18.97 -12.24
N VAL A 232 -3.81 18.65 -11.29
CA VAL A 232 -3.57 19.49 -10.09
C VAL A 232 -2.48 20.55 -10.35
N PHE A 233 -1.61 20.30 -11.33
CA PHE A 233 -0.51 21.21 -11.68
C PHE A 233 -0.83 22.17 -12.82
N ALA A 234 -2.01 22.07 -13.44
CA ALA A 234 -2.49 23.13 -14.33
C ALA A 234 -2.94 24.37 -13.54
N SER A 235 -3.30 24.22 -12.26
CA SER A 235 -3.71 25.32 -11.37
C SER A 235 -2.57 25.92 -10.55
N SER A 236 -1.43 25.24 -10.43
CA SER A 236 -0.21 25.78 -9.83
C SER A 236 0.74 26.10 -10.96
N GLY A 237 1.09 27.37 -11.19
CA GLY A 237 1.98 27.82 -12.28
C GLY A 237 3.43 27.28 -12.26
N ASP A 238 3.68 26.15 -11.58
CA ASP A 238 4.97 25.57 -11.20
C ASP A 238 5.65 24.71 -12.28
N GLN A 239 5.10 24.65 -13.51
CA GLN A 239 5.82 24.05 -14.65
C GLN A 239 7.02 24.89 -15.12
N LYS A 240 7.33 26.03 -14.48
CA LYS A 240 8.37 26.97 -14.94
C LYS A 240 9.65 27.01 -14.11
N SER A 241 9.75 26.25 -13.02
CA SER A 241 10.91 26.31 -12.13
C SER A 241 12.02 25.37 -12.61
N PRO A 242 13.20 25.88 -13.04
CA PRO A 242 14.24 25.06 -13.66
C PRO A 242 14.89 24.05 -12.70
N ASN A 243 14.78 24.26 -11.40
CA ASN A 243 15.33 23.36 -10.37
C ASN A 243 14.31 22.35 -9.83
N VAL A 244 13.13 22.21 -10.45
CA VAL A 244 12.11 21.22 -10.07
C VAL A 244 11.93 20.23 -11.23
N ILE A 245 12.41 19.00 -11.03
CA ILE A 245 12.43 17.96 -12.05
C ILE A 245 11.44 16.85 -11.69
N TRP A 246 10.58 16.51 -12.64
CA TRP A 246 9.56 15.47 -12.47
C TRP A 246 9.96 14.20 -13.22
N LEU A 247 10.34 13.16 -12.47
CA LEU A 247 10.72 11.87 -13.07
C LEU A 247 9.54 10.91 -13.28
N GLY A 248 8.37 11.24 -12.73
CA GLY A 248 7.23 10.34 -12.75
C GLY A 248 7.49 9.10 -11.88
N ARG A 249 6.78 7.99 -12.14
CA ARG A 249 7.06 6.71 -11.44
C ARG A 249 8.39 6.15 -11.92
N ARG A 250 9.18 5.66 -10.97
CA ARG A 250 10.47 4.98 -11.19
C ARG A 250 10.41 3.56 -10.67
N SER A 251 11.28 2.70 -11.18
CA SER A 251 11.48 1.35 -10.65
C SER A 251 12.10 1.38 -9.25
N ASP A 252 11.99 0.26 -8.51
CA ASP A 252 12.64 0.10 -7.20
C ASP A 252 14.17 0.24 -7.30
N ALA A 253 14.77 -0.18 -8.42
CA ALA A 253 16.20 -0.03 -8.70
C ALA A 253 16.61 1.44 -8.88
N GLU A 254 15.88 2.19 -9.70
CA GLU A 254 16.11 3.62 -9.92
C GLU A 254 15.87 4.42 -8.63
N LEU A 255 14.82 4.10 -7.88
CA LEU A 255 14.53 4.75 -6.60
C LEU A 255 15.62 4.46 -5.58
N GLY A 256 16.06 3.20 -5.48
CA GLY A 256 17.16 2.83 -4.58
C GLY A 256 18.47 3.55 -4.91
N ALA A 257 18.74 3.81 -6.19
CA ALA A 257 19.93 4.57 -6.62
C ALA A 257 19.81 6.04 -6.23
N LEU A 258 18.67 6.67 -6.50
CA LEU A 258 18.41 8.05 -6.08
C LEU A 258 18.52 8.23 -4.56
N LEU A 259 17.93 7.32 -3.77
CA LEU A 259 17.99 7.40 -2.31
C LEU A 259 19.40 7.23 -1.75
N ARG A 260 20.29 6.54 -2.49
CA ARG A 260 21.69 6.35 -2.10
C ARG A 260 22.55 7.58 -2.42
N ASP A 261 22.34 8.16 -3.60
CA ASP A 261 23.29 9.12 -4.19
C ASP A 261 22.83 10.59 -4.06
N CYS A 262 21.59 10.82 -3.60
CA CYS A 262 21.03 12.16 -3.37
C CYS A 262 21.18 12.63 -1.91
N LEU A 263 21.06 13.93 -1.69
CA LEU A 263 21.26 14.57 -0.39
C LEU A 263 20.32 14.05 0.69
N CYS A 264 19.02 14.00 0.37
CA CYS A 264 17.97 13.57 1.27
C CYS A 264 16.69 13.21 0.52
N LEU A 265 15.78 12.59 1.28
CA LEU A 265 14.38 12.33 0.93
C LEU A 265 13.45 13.29 1.71
#